data_AF-A0A0V0GBH0-F1
#
_entry.id   AF-A0A0V0GBH0-F1
#
_cell.length_a   1.000
_cell.length_b   1.000
_cell.length_c   1.000
_cell.angle_alpha   90.00
_cell.angle_beta   90.00
_cell.angle_gamma   90.00
#
_symmetry.space_group_name_H-M   'P 1'
#
loop_
_entity.id
_entity.type
_entity.pdbx_description
1 polymer ?
#
loop_
_entity_poly.entity_id
_entity_poly.type
_entity_poly.pdbx_seq_one_letter_code
_entity_poly.pdbx_strand_id
1 'polypeptide(L)'
;MTAPMERIQLLDTIEKDIIMCLQSAGTALLELSKEKSSQKQAESQTLLFLKTLGQVESKLTDQINYLTQVSTGQPHEGSGYASQKVLQMAWHRLEHIRCRVNELERLKNSHLPGGSRSTARNIPGTGTGQQQYAHLNTNQQSA
;
A
#
# COMPACT_ATOMS: atom_id res chain seq x y z
N MET A 1 5.79 -9.38 8.03
CA MET A 1 4.77 -8.29 8.06
C MET A 1 3.68 -8.74 9.02
N THR A 2 3.65 -8.24 10.26
CA THR A 2 2.58 -8.56 11.21
C THR A 2 1.27 -7.96 10.70
N ALA A 3 0.21 -8.76 10.71
CA ALA A 3 -1.07 -8.35 10.12
C ALA A 3 -1.66 -7.16 10.90
N PRO A 4 -2.41 -6.25 10.25
CA PRO A 4 -3.06 -5.13 10.94
C PRO A 4 -3.86 -5.53 12.18
N MET A 5 -4.47 -6.72 12.16
CA MET A 5 -5.21 -7.28 13.29
C MET A 5 -4.30 -7.62 14.50
N GLU A 6 -3.11 -8.16 14.26
CA GLU A 6 -2.13 -8.47 15.31
C GLU A 6 -1.61 -7.18 15.96
N ARG A 7 -1.50 -6.09 15.20
CA ARG A 7 -1.13 -4.78 15.72
C ARG A 7 -2.20 -4.20 16.65
N ILE A 8 -3.48 -4.34 16.30
CA ILE A 8 -4.59 -3.93 17.18
C ILE A 8 -4.56 -4.74 18.48
N GLN A 9 -4.41 -6.06 18.41
CA GLN A 9 -4.29 -6.91 19.60
C GLN A 9 -3.06 -6.56 20.48
N LEU A 10 -1.98 -6.11 19.85
CA LEU A 10 -0.81 -5.62 20.57
C LEU A 10 -1.13 -4.33 21.34
N LEU A 11 -1.91 -3.40 20.76
CA LEU A 11 -2.37 -2.19 21.46
C LEU A 11 -3.25 -2.55 22.67
N ASP A 12 -4.17 -3.53 22.54
CA ASP A 12 -4.96 -4.01 23.68
C ASP A 12 -4.07 -4.60 24.79
N THR A 13 -2.96 -5.23 24.42
CA THR A 13 -1.99 -5.76 25.38
C THR A 13 -1.23 -4.64 26.08
N ILE A 14 -0.84 -3.60 25.34
CA ILE A 14 -0.21 -2.39 25.92
C ILE A 14 -1.18 -1.70 26.89
N GLU A 15 -2.46 -1.61 26.56
CA GLU A 15 -3.47 -1.03 27.46
C GLU A 15 -3.57 -1.82 28.78
N LYS A 16 -3.59 -3.16 28.71
CA LYS A 16 -3.57 -4.01 29.90
C LYS A 16 -2.31 -3.79 30.74
N ASP A 17 -1.15 -3.66 30.10
CA ASP A 17 0.11 -3.38 30.80
C ASP A 17 0.08 -2.00 31.48
N ILE A 18 -0.54 -0.98 30.86
CA ILE A 18 -0.73 0.34 31.47
C ILE A 18 -1.61 0.23 32.73
N ILE A 19 -2.71 -0.53 32.66
CA ILE A 19 -3.57 -0.78 33.82
C ILE A 19 -2.76 -1.45 34.95
N MET A 20 -1.95 -2.46 34.64
CA MET A 20 -1.08 -3.11 35.62
C MET A 20 -0.04 -2.15 36.22
N CYS A 21 0.50 -1.24 35.42
CA CYS A 21 1.43 -0.21 35.86
C CYS A 21 0.77 0.70 36.92
N LEU A 22 -0.45 1.18 36.64
CA LEU A 22 -1.22 2.01 37.58
C LEU A 22 -1.59 1.23 38.86
N GLN A 23 -1.98 -0.04 38.73
CA GLN A 23 -2.34 -0.87 39.87
C GLN A 23 -1.14 -1.14 40.80
N SER A 24 0.02 -1.47 40.25
CA SER A 24 1.24 -1.70 41.05
C SER A 24 1.71 -0.43 41.75
N ALA A 25 1.68 0.72 41.08
CA ALA A 25 1.95 2.02 41.70
C ALA A 25 0.96 2.34 42.83
N GLY A 26 -0.34 2.17 42.58
CA GLY A 26 -1.38 2.38 43.58
C GLY A 26 -1.23 1.46 44.79
N THR A 27 -0.86 0.19 44.56
CA THR A 27 -0.62 -0.78 45.64
C THR A 27 0.62 -0.39 46.47
N ALA A 28 1.69 0.08 45.83
CA ALA A 28 2.87 0.58 46.53
C ALA A 28 2.53 1.78 47.43
N LEU A 29 1.80 2.77 46.89
CA LEU A 29 1.35 3.93 47.65
C LEU A 29 0.43 3.55 48.82
N LEU A 30 -0.50 2.63 48.59
CA LEU A 30 -1.40 2.14 49.63
C LEU A 30 -0.64 1.43 50.75
N GLU A 31 0.38 0.62 50.41
CA GLU A 31 1.25 -0.02 51.39
C GLU A 31 2.01 1.00 52.24
N LEU A 32 2.56 2.03 51.60
CA LEU A 32 3.28 3.11 52.28
C LEU A 32 2.37 3.97 53.18
N SER A 33 1.07 3.99 52.92
CA SER A 33 0.08 4.74 53.72
C SER A 33 -0.33 4.04 55.03
N LYS A 34 0.06 2.78 55.23
CA LYS A 34 -0.30 2.01 56.44
C LYS A 34 0.51 2.47 57.65
N GLU A 35 -0.11 2.43 58.83
CA GLU A 35 0.57 2.70 60.11
C GLU A 35 1.76 1.74 60.38
N LYS A 36 1.66 0.49 59.91
CA LYS A 36 2.75 -0.49 59.88
C LYS A 36 2.97 -0.96 58.45
N SER A 37 3.80 -0.23 57.71
CA SER A 37 4.11 -0.53 56.32
C SER A 37 5.15 -1.65 56.19
N SER A 38 4.97 -2.48 55.15
CA SER A 38 5.97 -3.47 54.75
C SER A 38 6.87 -2.89 53.66
N GLN A 39 8.07 -2.49 54.05
CA GLN A 39 9.12 -1.99 53.14
C GLN A 39 9.34 -2.93 51.94
N LYS A 40 9.47 -4.23 52.21
CA LYS A 40 9.71 -5.25 51.19
C LYS A 40 8.55 -5.34 50.18
N GLN A 41 7.32 -5.17 50.64
CA GLN A 41 6.15 -5.21 49.77
C GLN A 41 6.05 -3.95 48.91
N ALA A 42 6.30 -2.77 49.49
CA ALA A 42 6.33 -1.51 48.75
C ALA A 42 7.42 -1.51 47.68
N GLU A 43 8.62 -2.00 48.01
CA GLU A 43 9.73 -2.16 47.07
C GLU A 43 9.38 -3.14 45.95
N SER A 44 8.78 -4.29 46.28
CA SER A 44 8.36 -5.27 45.28
C SER A 44 7.35 -4.69 44.28
N GLN A 45 6.37 -3.90 44.76
CA GLN A 45 5.38 -3.26 43.89
C GLN A 45 6.00 -2.14 43.04
N THR A 46 6.96 -1.41 43.61
CA THR A 46 7.72 -0.38 42.87
C THR A 46 8.57 -1.00 41.76
N LEU A 47 9.21 -2.14 42.01
CA LEU A 47 9.98 -2.87 40.99
C LEU A 47 9.07 -3.40 39.88
N LEU A 48 7.88 -3.90 40.23
CA LEU A 48 6.89 -4.31 39.24
C LEU A 48 6.44 -3.14 38.38
N PHE A 49 6.13 -1.99 39.00
CA PHE A 49 5.80 -0.75 38.29
C PHE A 49 6.90 -0.37 37.29
N LEU A 50 8.17 -0.29 37.72
CA LEU A 50 9.28 0.09 36.84
C LEU A 50 9.45 -0.89 35.68
N LYS A 51 9.33 -2.20 35.95
CA LYS A 51 9.44 -3.23 34.92
C LYS A 51 8.32 -3.09 33.89
N THR A 52 7.08 -2.96 34.33
CA THR A 52 5.92 -2.85 33.44
C THR A 52 5.96 -1.53 32.66
N LEU A 53 6.37 -0.42 33.29
CA LEU A 53 6.54 0.86 32.62
C LEU A 53 7.56 0.77 31.48
N GLY A 54 8.74 0.20 31.72
CA GLY A 54 9.74 0.01 30.67
C GLY A 54 9.25 -0.87 29.52
N GLN A 55 8.41 -1.88 29.80
CA GLN A 55 7.77 -2.70 28.76
C GLN A 55 6.76 -1.89 27.93
N VAL A 56 5.94 -1.07 28.59
CA VAL A 56 4.99 -0.17 27.91
C VAL A 56 5.74 0.81 27.00
N GLU A 57 6.78 1.46 27.51
CA GLU A 57 7.61 2.41 26.76
C GLU A 57 8.25 1.78 25.52
N SER A 58 8.86 0.60 25.69
CA SER A 58 9.47 -0.14 24.57
C SER A 58 8.43 -0.49 23.50
N LYS A 59 7.29 -1.06 23.89
CA LYS A 59 6.24 -1.48 22.95
C LYS A 59 5.61 -0.30 22.22
N LEU A 60 5.36 0.81 22.92
CA LEU A 60 4.84 2.03 22.32
C LEU A 60 5.86 2.65 21.35
N THR A 61 7.14 2.66 21.70
CA THR A 61 8.20 3.12 20.81
C THR A 61 8.23 2.31 19.51
N ASP A 62 8.10 0.98 19.60
CA ASP A 62 8.00 0.12 18.42
C ASP A 62 6.77 0.43 17.57
N GLN A 63 5.62 0.73 18.18
CA GLN A 63 4.42 1.14 17.45
C GLN A 63 4.59 2.50 16.77
N ILE A 64 5.22 3.47 17.43
CA ILE A 64 5.52 4.79 16.87
C ILE A 64 6.49 4.65 15.69
N ASN A 65 7.54 3.85 15.83
CA ASN A 65 8.50 3.59 14.77
C ASN A 65 7.83 2.92 13.57
N TYR A 66 6.96 1.93 13.81
CA TYR A 66 6.18 1.30 12.75
C TYR A 66 5.26 2.30 12.05
N LEU A 67 4.45 3.06 12.79
CA LEU A 67 3.57 4.09 12.23
C LEU A 67 4.36 5.11 11.42
N THR A 68 5.53 5.53 11.91
CA THR A 68 6.45 6.40 11.17
C THR A 68 6.88 5.75 9.86
N GLN A 69 7.30 4.48 9.88
CA GLN A 69 7.75 3.75 8.69
C GLN A 69 6.63 3.57 7.64
N VAL A 70 5.41 3.22 8.07
CA VAL A 70 4.29 3.01 7.13
C VAL A 70 3.64 4.31 6.69
N SER A 71 3.69 5.37 7.50
CA SER A 71 3.14 6.69 7.17
C SER A 71 4.09 7.51 6.30
N THR A 72 5.40 7.25 6.35
CA THR A 72 6.40 7.91 5.49
C THR A 72 6.61 7.23 4.13
N GLY A 73 5.78 6.24 3.79
CA GLY A 73 5.65 5.76 2.42
C GLY A 73 6.84 4.95 1.90
N GLN A 74 7.33 3.96 2.67
CA GLN A 74 8.24 2.98 2.07
C GLN A 74 7.55 2.29 0.86
N PRO A 75 8.19 2.21 -0.33
CA PRO A 75 7.49 2.15 -1.62
C PRO A 75 6.63 0.92 -1.94
N HIS A 76 6.49 -0.07 -1.06
CA HIS A 76 5.97 -1.38 -1.45
C HIS A 76 4.82 -1.93 -0.60
N GLU A 77 4.50 -1.35 0.56
CA GLU A 77 3.47 -1.94 1.43
C GLU A 77 2.49 -0.94 2.09
N GLY A 78 2.49 0.32 1.63
CA GLY A 78 1.36 1.21 1.88
C GLY A 78 0.22 0.92 0.91
N SER A 79 -1.03 1.00 1.36
CA SER A 79 -2.26 0.74 0.59
C SER A 79 -2.37 1.44 -0.78
N GLY A 80 -1.52 2.43 -1.06
CA GLY A 80 -1.37 3.09 -2.36
C GLY A 80 -0.62 2.28 -3.43
N TYR A 81 0.47 1.58 -3.11
CA TYR A 81 1.27 0.92 -4.15
C TYR A 81 0.53 -0.26 -4.79
N ALA A 82 -0.12 -1.09 -3.96
CA ALA A 82 -0.90 -2.22 -4.43
C ALA A 82 -2.06 -1.77 -5.34
N SER A 83 -2.80 -0.73 -4.94
CA SER A 83 -3.89 -0.16 -5.75
C SER A 83 -3.37 0.50 -7.03
N GLN A 84 -2.24 1.21 -6.97
CA GLN A 84 -1.59 1.79 -8.14
C GLN A 84 -1.07 0.73 -9.12
N LYS A 85 -0.51 -0.39 -8.63
CA LYS A 85 -0.07 -1.49 -9.48
C LYS A 85 -1.25 -2.20 -10.14
N VAL A 86 -2.33 -2.45 -9.39
CA VAL A 86 -3.58 -3.00 -9.95
C VAL A 86 -4.13 -2.09 -11.05
N LEU A 87 -4.14 -0.77 -10.82
CA LEU A 87 -4.54 0.22 -11.82
C LEU A 87 -3.63 0.15 -13.05
N GLN A 88 -2.30 0.18 -12.88
CA GLN A 88 -1.38 0.07 -14.02
C GLN A 88 -1.58 -1.23 -14.81
N MET A 89 -1.77 -2.36 -14.14
CA MET A 89 -2.07 -3.63 -14.78
C MET A 89 -3.41 -3.59 -15.54
N ALA A 90 -4.43 -2.93 -15.00
CA ALA A 90 -5.71 -2.73 -15.68
C ALA A 90 -5.56 -1.87 -16.93
N TRP A 91 -4.77 -0.79 -16.88
CA TRP A 91 -4.44 0.04 -18.03
C TRP A 91 -3.76 -0.76 -19.15
N HIS A 92 -2.73 -1.56 -18.82
CA HIS A 92 -2.06 -2.42 -19.80
C HIS A 92 -3.01 -3.44 -20.43
N ARG A 93 -3.90 -4.04 -19.63
CA ARG A 93 -4.93 -4.98 -20.13
C ARG A 93 -5.92 -4.27 -21.06
N LEU A 94 -6.36 -3.06 -20.72
CA LEU A 94 -7.28 -2.27 -21.54
C LEU A 94 -6.64 -1.91 -22.89
N GLU A 95 -5.39 -1.44 -22.89
CA GLU A 95 -4.69 -1.10 -24.13
C GLU A 95 -4.49 -2.34 -25.01
N HIS A 96 -4.13 -3.48 -24.43
CA HIS A 96 -4.01 -4.73 -25.17
C HIS A 96 -5.34 -5.15 -25.82
N ILE A 97 -6.47 -5.05 -25.10
CA ILE A 97 -7.79 -5.35 -25.66
C ILE A 97 -8.14 -4.35 -26.78
N ARG A 98 -7.86 -3.06 -26.58
CA ARG A 98 -8.08 -2.01 -27.59
C ARG A 98 -7.32 -2.30 -28.88
N CYS A 99 -6.05 -2.68 -28.78
CA CYS A 99 -5.23 -3.09 -29.92
C CYS A 99 -5.85 -4.28 -30.67
N ARG A 100 -6.26 -5.33 -29.94
CA ARG A 100 -6.88 -6.53 -30.53
C ARG A 100 -8.22 -6.22 -31.21
N VAL A 101 -9.05 -5.36 -30.62
CA VAL A 101 -10.33 -4.94 -31.21
C VAL A 101 -10.10 -4.16 -32.51
N ASN A 102 -9.16 -3.20 -32.50
CA ASN A 102 -8.82 -2.44 -33.70
C ASN A 102 -8.28 -3.35 -34.83
N GLU A 103 -7.48 -4.36 -34.49
CA GLU A 103 -7.01 -5.36 -35.45
C GLU A 103 -8.17 -6.14 -36.07
N LEU A 104 -9.12 -6.61 -35.25
CA LEU A 104 -10.32 -7.31 -35.73
C LEU A 104 -11.19 -6.42 -36.62
N GLU A 105 -11.34 -5.14 -36.30
CA GLU A 105 -12.09 -4.18 -37.13
C GLU A 105 -11.43 -3.99 -38.50
N ARG A 106 -10.09 -3.90 -38.54
CA ARG A 106 -9.34 -3.83 -39.81
C ARG A 106 -9.52 -5.10 -40.63
N LEU A 107 -9.49 -6.28 -40.00
CA LEU A 107 -9.74 -7.55 -40.68
C LEU A 107 -11.17 -7.62 -41.23
N LYS A 108 -12.19 -7.27 -40.44
CA LYS A 108 -13.58 -7.20 -40.91
C LYS A 108 -13.71 -6.29 -42.13
N ASN A 109 -13.11 -5.10 -42.09
CA ASN A 109 -13.18 -4.14 -43.19
C ASN A 109 -12.43 -4.63 -44.45
N SER A 110 -11.39 -5.46 -44.28
CA SER A 110 -10.67 -6.10 -45.37
C SER A 110 -11.43 -7.29 -45.97
N HIS A 111 -12.24 -7.98 -45.14
CA HIS A 111 -13.06 -9.14 -45.50
C HIS A 111 -14.51 -8.77 -45.87
N LEU A 112 -14.87 -7.49 -45.92
CA LEU A 112 -16.02 -6.98 -46.65
C LEU A 112 -15.58 -6.56 -48.06
N PRO A 113 -15.36 -7.49 -49.01
CA PRO A 113 -15.30 -7.10 -50.40
C PRO A 113 -16.68 -6.57 -50.78
N GLY A 114 -16.68 -5.42 -51.45
CA GLY A 114 -17.86 -4.93 -52.15
C GLY A 114 -18.53 -6.08 -52.90
N GLY A 115 -19.75 -6.40 -52.49
CA GLY A 115 -20.69 -7.11 -53.33
C GLY A 115 -21.04 -6.20 -54.49
N SER A 116 -20.21 -6.18 -55.53
CA SER A 116 -20.52 -5.90 -56.94
C SER A 116 -19.23 -5.88 -57.77
N ARG A 117 -18.90 -7.03 -58.37
CA ARG A 117 -18.06 -7.06 -59.57
C ARG A 117 -18.91 -6.58 -60.75
N SER A 118 -18.60 -5.39 -61.27
CA SER A 118 -18.90 -5.01 -62.65
C SER A 118 -17.69 -4.29 -63.23
N THR A 119 -17.05 -4.97 -64.17
CA THR A 119 -15.91 -4.52 -64.99
C THR A 119 -16.24 -3.28 -65.81
N ALA A 120 -15.45 -2.19 -65.70
CA ALA A 120 -15.20 -1.27 -66.82
C ALA A 120 -14.04 -0.29 -66.57
N ARG A 121 -12.99 -0.50 -67.38
CA ARG A 121 -12.23 0.52 -68.15
C ARG A 121 -11.11 1.35 -67.47
N ASN A 122 -9.90 1.06 -67.97
CA ASN A 122 -8.65 1.82 -67.90
C ASN A 122 -8.79 3.34 -68.10
N ILE A 123 -8.05 4.12 -67.30
CA ILE A 123 -7.29 5.32 -67.73
C ILE A 123 -6.03 5.46 -66.82
N PRO A 124 -4.81 5.66 -67.35
CA PRO A 124 -3.60 5.95 -66.56
C PRO A 124 -3.20 7.44 -66.58
N GLY A 125 -2.73 7.96 -65.43
CA GLY A 125 -2.05 9.26 -65.28
C GLY A 125 -1.57 9.44 -63.83
N THR A 126 -0.33 9.06 -63.49
CA THR A 126 0.90 9.89 -63.42
C THR A 126 0.98 10.90 -62.24
N GLY A 127 1.98 10.70 -61.37
CA GLY A 127 2.61 11.73 -60.51
C GLY A 127 2.46 11.47 -59.00
N THR A 128 3.36 10.76 -58.31
CA THR A 128 4.55 11.29 -57.56
C THR A 128 4.22 12.45 -56.61
N GLY A 129 4.46 12.45 -55.30
CA GLY A 129 5.12 11.55 -54.36
C GLY A 129 5.30 12.26 -53.00
N GLN A 130 5.54 11.45 -51.96
CA GLN A 130 6.29 11.71 -50.70
C GLN A 130 5.67 12.61 -49.60
N GLN A 131 5.31 12.02 -48.44
CA GLN A 131 6.06 11.92 -47.15
C GLN A 131 5.76 13.13 -46.22
N GLN A 132 5.60 13.09 -44.90
CA GLN A 132 6.05 12.22 -43.81
C GLN A 132 5.25 12.61 -42.53
N TYR A 133 4.74 11.68 -41.72
CA TYR A 133 4.17 12.00 -40.41
C TYR A 133 5.01 11.39 -39.27
N ALA A 134 5.53 12.32 -38.45
CA ALA A 134 5.82 12.28 -37.02
C ALA A 134 6.43 11.01 -36.40
N HIS A 135 7.72 11.14 -36.05
CA HIS A 135 8.31 10.43 -34.92
C HIS A 135 7.67 10.90 -33.61
N LEU A 136 6.96 10.01 -32.89
CA LEU A 136 6.81 10.16 -31.44
C LEU A 136 7.94 9.35 -30.79
N ASN A 137 8.93 10.08 -30.29
CA ASN A 137 10.02 9.48 -29.54
C ASN A 137 9.58 9.27 -28.10
N THR A 138 9.54 8.00 -27.75
CA THR A 138 9.64 7.43 -26.41
C THR A 138 10.87 7.98 -25.69
N ASN A 139 10.72 8.48 -24.47
CA ASN A 139 11.69 8.34 -23.37
C ASN A 139 10.97 8.79 -22.08
N GLN A 140 10.88 7.93 -21.07
CA GLN A 140 11.89 7.79 -19.99
C GLN A 140 12.07 9.12 -19.26
N GLN A 141 12.14 9.23 -17.94
CA GLN A 141 12.07 8.36 -16.78
C GLN A 141 12.37 9.33 -15.62
N SER A 142 11.94 8.99 -14.41
CA SER A 142 12.70 9.31 -13.19
C SER A 142 12.96 10.78 -12.83
N ALA A 143 12.20 11.29 -11.86
CA ALA A 143 12.73 11.70 -10.56
C ALA A 143 11.59 11.69 -9.53
#